data_AF-A0A7Y5CYP9-F1
#
_entry.id   AF-A0A7Y5CYP9-F1
#
_cell.length_a   1.000
_cell.length_b   1.000
_cell.length_c   1.000
_cell.angle_alpha   90.00
_cell.angle_beta   90.00
_cell.angle_gamma   90.00
#
_symmetry.space_group_name_H-M   'P 1'
#
loop_
_entity.id
_entity.type
_entity.pdbx_description
1 polymer ?
#
loop_
_entity_poly.entity_id
_entity_poly.type
_entity_poly.pdbx_seq_one_letter_code
_entity_poly.pdbx_strand_id
1 'polypeptide(L)'
;MTTITDVDPDCCPLCGQENGCGMRAGSKTCWCFSERLLPGILERVPSEARHVACLCKSCATGRTDLQDVALRIEKLLAGRR
;
A
#
# COMPACT_ATOMS: atom_id res chain seq x y z
N MET A 1 15.44 10.45 15.53
CA MET A 1 15.62 10.56 14.06
C MET A 1 15.92 9.17 13.53
N THR A 2 14.96 8.52 12.87
CA THR A 2 15.22 7.22 12.22
C THR A 2 15.77 7.48 10.84
N THR A 3 17.02 7.11 10.65
CA THR A 3 17.79 7.13 9.40
C THR A 3 17.21 6.14 8.39
N ILE A 4 17.13 6.60 7.14
CA ILE A 4 16.79 5.86 5.92
C ILE A 4 17.86 4.80 5.65
N THR A 5 17.46 3.58 5.31
CA THR A 5 18.18 2.50 4.57
C THR A 5 17.45 1.20 4.90
N ASP A 6 16.36 0.83 4.24
CA ASP A 6 16.31 0.43 2.84
C ASP A 6 14.82 0.43 2.45
N VAL A 7 14.44 1.22 1.45
CA VAL A 7 13.06 1.11 0.92
C VAL A 7 13.02 -0.16 0.10
N ASP A 8 12.44 -1.20 0.67
CA ASP A 8 12.22 -2.46 -0.03
C ASP A 8 11.33 -2.19 -1.27
N PRO A 9 11.87 -2.38 -2.49
CA PRO A 9 11.14 -2.11 -3.72
C PRO A 9 9.95 -3.05 -3.89
N ASP A 10 9.93 -4.23 -3.27
CA ASP A 10 8.83 -5.20 -3.37
C ASP A 10 7.70 -4.93 -2.37
N CYS A 11 7.95 -4.10 -1.35
CA CYS A 11 6.96 -3.70 -0.36
C CYS A 11 6.27 -2.36 -0.70
N CYS A 12 5.05 -2.19 -0.18
CA CYS A 12 4.27 -0.96 -0.29
C CYS A 12 4.74 0.03 0.79
N PRO A 13 5.17 1.25 0.44
CA PRO A 13 5.72 2.19 1.41
C PRO A 13 4.68 2.79 2.37
N LEU A 14 3.38 2.55 2.13
CA LEU A 14 2.30 3.03 3.01
C LEU A 14 1.85 2.01 4.06
N CYS A 15 1.96 0.71 3.77
CA CYS A 15 1.46 -0.33 4.67
C CYS A 15 2.45 -1.47 4.95
N GLY A 16 3.60 -1.50 4.27
CA GLY A 16 4.64 -2.52 4.44
C GLY A 16 4.31 -3.90 3.87
N GLN A 17 3.13 -4.09 3.26
CA GLN A 17 2.77 -5.35 2.58
C GLN A 17 3.32 -5.39 1.16
N GLU A 18 3.37 -6.57 0.53
CA GLU A 18 3.76 -6.70 -0.88
C GLU A 18 2.97 -5.73 -1.78
N ASN A 19 3.68 -5.05 -2.69
CA ASN A 19 3.05 -4.12 -3.61
C ASN A 19 2.45 -4.78 -4.87
N GLY A 20 2.84 -6.03 -5.14
CA GLY A 20 2.34 -6.80 -6.29
C GLY A 20 2.71 -6.19 -7.64
N CYS A 21 3.84 -5.48 -7.73
CA CYS A 21 4.27 -4.83 -8.97
C CYS A 21 4.64 -5.88 -10.03
N GLY A 22 3.80 -5.99 -11.07
CA GLY A 22 4.04 -6.93 -12.17
C GLY A 22 5.35 -6.65 -12.90
N MET A 23 5.76 -5.38 -13.04
CA MET A 23 7.01 -5.02 -13.71
C MET A 23 8.24 -5.55 -12.97
N ARG A 24 8.22 -5.53 -11.63
CA ARG A 24 9.30 -6.11 -10.81
C ARG A 24 9.31 -7.63 -10.85
N ALA A 25 8.13 -8.23 -10.92
CA ALA A 25 7.99 -9.67 -11.15
C ALA A 25 8.38 -10.13 -12.58
N GLY A 26 8.93 -9.25 -13.42
CA GLY A 26 9.32 -9.57 -14.80
C GLY A 26 8.15 -9.67 -15.79
N SER A 27 6.95 -9.25 -15.40
CA SER A 27 5.78 -9.16 -16.28
C SER A 27 5.86 -7.92 -17.18
N LYS A 28 5.13 -7.98 -18.30
CA LYS A 28 4.89 -6.82 -19.19
C LYS A 28 3.69 -5.97 -18.76
N THR A 29 2.89 -6.48 -17.83
CA THR A 29 1.68 -5.82 -17.33
C THR A 29 1.70 -5.74 -15.81
N CYS A 30 1.03 -4.73 -15.27
CA CYS A 30 0.82 -4.56 -13.84
C CYS A 30 -0.65 -4.23 -13.58
N TRP A 31 -1.17 -4.62 -12.42
CA TRP A 31 -2.55 -4.31 -12.02
C TRP A 31 -2.82 -2.79 -12.04
N CYS A 32 -1.80 -1.96 -11.83
CA CYS A 32 -1.95 -0.51 -11.76
C CYS A 32 -2.23 0.15 -13.12
N PHE A 33 -1.98 -0.54 -14.23
CA PHE A 33 -2.18 0.03 -15.58
C PHE A 33 -3.65 0.18 -15.96
N SER A 34 -4.54 -0.58 -15.32
CA SER A 34 -5.96 -0.60 -15.63
C SER A 34 -6.83 -0.10 -14.46
N GLU A 35 -6.21 0.31 -13.37
CA GLU A 35 -6.92 0.68 -12.13
C GLU A 35 -6.90 2.19 -11.93
N ARG A 36 -8.00 2.75 -11.42
CA ARG A 36 -8.06 4.16 -11.04
C ARG A 36 -7.47 4.35 -9.65
N LEU A 37 -6.41 5.13 -9.55
CA LEU A 37 -5.83 5.49 -8.26
C LEU A 37 -6.70 6.54 -7.55
N LEU A 38 -6.69 6.48 -6.22
CA LEU A 38 -7.30 7.50 -5.37
C LEU A 38 -6.61 8.85 -5.63
N PRO A 39 -7.36 9.94 -5.87
CA PRO A 39 -6.77 11.27 -6.04
C PRO A 39 -5.92 11.65 -4.82
N GLY A 40 -4.71 12.19 -5.04
CA GLY A 40 -3.84 12.61 -3.94
C GLY A 40 -3.06 11.49 -3.25
N ILE A 41 -3.13 10.23 -3.73
CA ILE A 41 -2.50 9.09 -3.04
C ILE A 41 -0.97 9.08 -3.18
N LEU A 42 -0.43 9.61 -4.27
CA LEU A 42 1.02 9.61 -4.52
C LEU A 42 1.73 10.63 -3.62
N GLU A 43 1.03 11.68 -3.22
CA GLU A 43 1.49 12.72 -2.30
C GLU A 43 1.72 12.15 -0.89
N ARG A 44 1.02 11.06 -0.54
CA ARG A 44 1.22 10.33 0.71
C ARG A 44 2.47 9.45 0.72
N VAL A 45 3.09 9.21 -0.43
CA VAL A 45 4.31 8.41 -0.53
C VAL A 45 5.48 9.18 0.09
N PRO A 46 6.20 8.59 1.07
CA PRO A 46 7.43 9.17 1.64
C PRO A 46 8.42 9.53 0.54
N SER A 47 9.11 10.67 0.67
CA SER A 47 10.03 11.20 -0.35
C SER A 47 11.03 10.16 -0.84
N GLU A 48 11.53 9.34 0.07
CA GLU A 48 12.57 8.35 -0.13
C GLU A 48 12.08 7.13 -0.91
N ALA A 49 10.78 6.85 -0.84
CA ALA A 49 10.16 5.73 -1.53
C ALA A 49 9.63 6.08 -2.92
N ARG A 50 9.59 7.37 -3.26
CA ARG A 50 9.15 7.84 -4.59
C ARG A 50 10.13 7.35 -5.65
N HIS A 51 9.57 6.81 -6.74
CA HIS A 51 10.34 6.18 -7.82
C HIS A 51 11.16 4.94 -7.41
N VAL A 52 11.04 4.47 -6.17
CA VAL A 52 11.72 3.26 -5.66
C VAL A 52 10.71 2.12 -5.49
N ALA A 53 9.66 2.33 -4.69
CA ALA A 53 8.65 1.33 -4.38
C ALA A 53 7.28 1.68 -4.98
N CYS A 54 6.48 0.66 -5.28
CA CYS A 54 5.12 0.84 -5.77
C CYS A 54 4.15 0.79 -4.58
N LEU A 55 3.02 1.47 -4.70
CA LEU A 55 1.88 1.23 -3.80
C LEU A 55 1.31 -0.15 -4.06
N CYS A 56 0.71 -0.82 -3.06
CA CYS A 56 -0.15 -1.98 -3.30
C CYS A 56 -1.54 -1.54 -3.80
N LYS A 57 -2.30 -2.46 -4.40
CA LYS A 57 -3.64 -2.18 -4.96
C LYS A 57 -4.59 -1.57 -3.93
N SER A 58 -4.61 -2.09 -2.71
CA SER A 58 -5.47 -1.62 -1.62
C SER A 58 -5.16 -0.16 -1.24
N CYS A 59 -3.88 0.16 -1.04
CA CYS A 59 -3.45 1.53 -0.73
C CYS A 59 -3.69 2.48 -1.90
N ALA A 60 -3.39 2.06 -3.13
CA ALA A 60 -3.56 2.89 -4.32
C ALA A 60 -5.02 3.24 -4.64
N THR A 61 -5.96 2.33 -4.35
CA THR A 61 -7.40 2.52 -4.65
C THR A 61 -8.22 2.99 -3.45
N GLY A 62 -7.62 3.07 -2.27
CA GLY A 62 -8.35 3.34 -1.02
C GLY A 62 -9.30 2.21 -0.61
N ARG A 63 -9.23 1.04 -1.26
CA ARG A 63 -9.96 -0.16 -0.85
C ARG A 63 -9.20 -0.82 0.30
N THR A 64 -9.48 -0.39 1.52
CA THR A 64 -9.33 -1.32 2.66
C THR A 64 -10.32 -2.45 2.47
N ASP A 65 -9.86 -3.68 2.65
CA ASP A 65 -10.76 -4.83 2.68
C ASP A 65 -11.87 -4.55 3.70
N LEU A 66 -13.14 -4.66 3.29
CA LEU A 66 -14.27 -4.49 4.19
C LEU A 66 -14.24 -5.51 5.32
N GLN A 67 -13.67 -6.69 5.07
CA GLN A 67 -13.42 -7.71 6.10
C GLN A 67 -12.39 -7.21 7.13
N ASP A 68 -11.31 -6.55 6.69
CA ASP A 68 -10.32 -5.96 7.59
C ASP A 68 -10.91 -4.81 8.42
N VAL A 69 -11.74 -3.95 7.81
CA VAL A 69 -12.42 -2.86 8.52
C VAL A 69 -13.39 -3.42 9.56
N ALA A 70 -14.20 -4.41 9.19
CA ALA A 70 -15.14 -5.07 10.09
C ALA A 70 -14.39 -5.70 11.28
N LEU A 71 -13.31 -6.45 11.02
CA LEU A 71 -12.50 -7.08 12.07
C LEU A 71 -11.89 -6.05 13.03
N ARG A 72 -11.45 -4.89 12.54
CA ARG A 72 -10.93 -3.81 13.38
C ARG A 72 -12.03 -3.19 14.24
N ILE A 73 -13.23 -2.98 13.70
CA ILE A 73 -14.38 -2.47 14.45
C ILE A 73 -14.77 -3.44 15.57
N GLU A 74 -14.88 -4.74 15.27
CA GLU A 74 -15.22 -5.77 16.26
C GLU A 74 -14.22 -5.79 17.43
N LYS A 75 -12.91 -5.76 17.14
CA LYS A 75 -11.88 -5.68 18.17
C LYS A 75 -12.01 -4.43 19.05
N LEU A 76 -12.32 -3.28 18.45
CA LEU A 76 -12.54 -2.03 19.19
C LEU A 76 -13.79 -2.07 20.07
N LEU A 77 -14.85 -2.74 19.63
CA LEU A 77 -16.08 -2.92 20.42
C LEU A 77 -15.87 -3.93 21.57
N ALA A 78 -15.08 -4.99 21.33
CA ALA A 78 -14.75 -6.00 22.33
C ALA A 78 -13.88 -5.43 23.47
N GLY A 79 -12.96 -4.50 23.19
CA GLY A 79 -12.08 -3.87 24.17
C GLY A 79 -12.69 -2.73 25.00
N ARG A 80 -13.98 -2.40 24.82
CA ARG A 80 -14.71 -1.40 25.61
C ARG A 80 -15.55 -2.00 26.75
N ARG A 81 -15.38 -3.29 27.05
CA ARG A 81 -16.04 -4.00 28.15
C ARG A 81 -15.13 -4.07 29.37
#